data_AF-A0A2D7EUN8-F1
#
_entry.id   AF-A0A2D7EUN8-F1
#
_cell.length_a   1.000
_cell.length_b   1.000
_cell.length_c   1.000
_cell.angle_alpha   90.00
_cell.angle_beta   90.00
_cell.angle_gamma   90.00
#
_symmetry.space_group_name_H-M   'P 1'
#
loop_
_entity.id
_entity.type
_entity.pdbx_description
1 polymer ?
#
loop_
_entity_poly.entity_id
_entity_poly.type
_entity_poly.pdbx_seq_one_letter_code
_entity_poly.pdbx_strand_id
1 'polypeptide(L)'
;MPNHTDNRVILSHADSQKIDDIYNVMNTDDTELLNHIIPMPPEEEIASGWYDWRLDNWGTKWDIYETHCTRIDANTLSMTFYTAWSPPIPVFDKLTDMGYEINARYLDEGWMYVGEYVDGFDWSTADIESIGEVRPELDDEFGITEMMQEENQYA
;
A
#
# COMPACT_ATOMS: atom_id res chain seq x y z
N MET A 1 -8.56 -6.08 -16.49
CA MET A 1 -7.59 -5.19 -15.80
C MET A 1 -6.90 -6.03 -14.73
N PRO A 2 -5.67 -5.70 -14.28
CA PRO A 2 -5.16 -6.30 -13.05
C PRO A 2 -6.11 -5.98 -11.89
N ASN A 3 -6.24 -6.89 -10.91
CA ASN A 3 -6.97 -6.58 -9.68
C ASN A 3 -6.27 -5.43 -8.94
N HIS A 4 -7.07 -4.54 -8.36
CA HIS A 4 -6.65 -3.38 -7.59
C HIS A 4 -6.56 -3.71 -6.09
N THR A 5 -5.50 -3.25 -5.44
CA THR A 5 -5.36 -3.32 -3.97
C THR A 5 -5.44 -1.91 -3.41
N ASP A 6 -6.45 -1.61 -2.60
CA ASP A 6 -6.55 -0.37 -1.80
C ASP A 6 -5.46 -0.43 -0.72
N ASN A 7 -4.62 0.60 -0.64
CA ASN A 7 -3.63 0.77 0.41
C ASN A 7 -3.87 2.10 1.12
N ARG A 8 -3.96 2.04 2.44
CA ARG A 8 -4.14 3.20 3.32
C ARG A 8 -3.00 3.21 4.33
N VAL A 9 -2.20 4.27 4.32
CA VAL A 9 -0.90 4.29 5.00
C VAL A 9 -0.77 5.55 5.86
N ILE A 10 -0.49 5.36 7.14
CA ILE A 10 0.05 6.38 8.02
C ILE A 10 1.56 6.17 8.08
N LEU A 11 2.31 7.19 7.66
CA LEU A 11 3.77 7.17 7.59
C LEU A 11 4.32 8.30 8.45
N SER A 12 5.25 8.01 9.35
CA SER A 12 5.92 9.02 10.15
C SER A 12 7.44 8.82 10.23
N HIS A 13 8.17 9.89 10.54
CA HIS A 13 9.62 9.85 10.71
C HIS A 13 10.09 11.02 11.59
N ALA A 14 11.09 10.81 12.43
CA ALA A 14 11.60 11.83 13.36
C ALA A 14 12.22 13.06 12.67
N ASP A 15 12.88 12.85 11.53
CA ASP A 15 13.35 13.90 10.62
C ASP A 15 12.23 14.33 9.66
N SER A 16 11.75 15.57 9.78
CA SER A 16 10.68 16.11 8.94
C SER A 16 11.08 16.29 7.48
N GLN A 17 12.38 16.41 7.16
CA GLN A 17 12.83 16.56 5.76
C GLN A 17 12.59 15.28 4.96
N LYS A 18 12.67 14.12 5.61
CA LYS A 18 12.28 12.83 5.02
C LYS A 18 10.79 12.76 4.71
N ILE A 19 9.97 13.36 5.57
CA ILE A 19 8.53 13.48 5.33
C ILE A 19 8.23 14.48 4.20
N ASP A 20 9.00 15.57 4.11
CA ASP A 20 8.92 16.52 2.99
C ASP A 20 9.26 15.84 1.66
N ASP A 21 10.28 14.99 1.63
CA ASP A 21 10.67 14.23 0.45
C ASP A 21 9.52 13.34 -0.05
N ILE A 22 8.95 12.49 0.80
CA ILE A 22 7.82 11.62 0.43
C ILE A 22 6.60 12.44 0.03
N TYR A 23 6.28 13.50 0.77
CA TYR A 23 5.15 14.37 0.44
C TYR A 23 5.29 15.00 -0.95
N ASN A 24 6.50 15.43 -1.32
CA ASN A 24 6.75 16.01 -2.64
C ASN A 24 6.56 14.98 -3.75
N VAL A 25 7.04 13.74 -3.57
CA VAL A 25 6.82 12.65 -4.54
C VAL A 25 5.34 12.31 -4.69
N MET A 26 4.60 12.25 -3.58
CA MET A 26 3.17 11.95 -3.60
C MET A 26 2.30 13.05 -4.24
N ASN A 27 2.86 14.23 -4.51
CA ASN A 27 2.15 15.38 -5.08
C ASN A 27 2.70 15.79 -6.46
N THR A 28 3.33 14.86 -7.19
CA THR A 28 3.65 15.02 -8.62
C THR A 28 2.55 14.46 -9.51
N ASP A 29 2.44 14.98 -10.73
CA ASP A 29 1.49 14.47 -11.74
C ASP A 29 1.78 12.99 -12.10
N ASP A 30 3.06 12.61 -12.10
CA ASP A 30 3.54 11.24 -12.27
C ASP A 30 4.09 10.74 -10.91
N THR A 31 3.20 10.30 -10.01
CA THR A 31 3.62 9.77 -8.71
C THR A 31 4.31 8.42 -8.89
N GLU A 32 5.60 8.35 -8.57
CA GLU A 32 6.42 7.12 -8.67
C GLU A 32 7.05 6.78 -7.31
N LEU A 33 6.22 6.52 -6.30
CA LEU A 33 6.70 6.30 -4.93
C LEU A 33 7.58 5.05 -4.84
N LEU A 34 7.16 3.93 -5.43
CA LEU A 34 7.89 2.67 -5.29
C LEU A 34 9.27 2.78 -5.94
N ASN A 35 9.33 3.41 -7.12
CA ASN A 35 10.59 3.70 -7.82
C ASN A 35 11.46 4.73 -7.08
N HIS A 36 10.87 5.70 -6.38
CA HIS A 36 11.63 6.64 -5.54
C HIS A 36 12.31 5.94 -4.36
N ILE A 37 11.63 5.00 -3.70
CA ILE A 37 12.18 4.26 -2.54
C ILE A 37 13.13 3.14 -2.96
N ILE A 38 12.74 2.35 -3.96
CA ILE A 38 13.52 1.25 -4.52
C ILE A 38 13.59 1.46 -6.04
N PRO A 39 14.60 2.19 -6.54
CA PRO A 39 14.72 2.49 -7.96
C PRO A 39 14.93 1.23 -8.79
N MET A 40 14.10 1.09 -9.82
CA MET A 40 14.32 0.08 -10.84
C MET A 40 15.53 0.49 -11.70
N PRO A 41 16.45 -0.44 -12.03
CA PRO A 41 17.47 -0.18 -13.02
C PRO A 41 16.85 0.27 -14.36
N PRO A 42 17.59 1.06 -15.17
CA PRO A 42 17.12 1.44 -16.50
C PRO A 42 16.70 0.23 -17.32
N GLU A 43 15.65 0.38 -18.13
CA GLU A 43 15.12 -0.74 -18.93
C GLU A 43 16.18 -1.35 -19.85
N GLU A 44 17.15 -0.57 -20.31
CA GLU A 44 18.25 -1.07 -21.14
C GLU A 44 19.16 -2.07 -20.41
N GLU A 45 19.25 -1.98 -19.08
CA GLU A 45 20.06 -2.87 -18.24
C GLU A 45 19.31 -4.15 -17.84
N ILE A 46 17.98 -4.06 -17.70
CA ILE A 46 17.16 -5.16 -17.19
C ILE A 46 16.39 -5.92 -18.28
N ALA A 47 16.34 -5.38 -19.51
CA ALA A 47 15.70 -5.95 -20.68
C ALA A 47 14.31 -6.53 -20.36
N SER A 48 14.08 -7.83 -20.58
CA SER A 48 12.79 -8.50 -20.29
C SER A 48 12.58 -8.87 -18.82
N GLY A 49 13.55 -8.62 -17.94
CA GLY A 49 13.52 -8.97 -16.51
C GLY A 49 12.81 -7.94 -15.62
N TRP A 50 12.29 -6.85 -16.18
CA TRP A 50 11.61 -5.79 -15.42
C TRP A 50 10.42 -6.33 -14.61
N TYR A 51 9.71 -7.32 -15.15
CA TYR A 51 8.52 -7.87 -14.51
C TYR A 51 8.88 -8.62 -13.23
N ASP A 52 9.82 -9.56 -13.32
CA ASP A 52 10.29 -10.33 -12.16
C ASP A 52 10.96 -9.42 -11.15
N TRP A 53 11.74 -8.44 -11.62
CA TRP A 53 12.38 -7.46 -10.74
C TRP A 53 11.35 -6.68 -9.92
N ARG A 54 10.26 -6.20 -10.53
CA ARG A 54 9.23 -5.45 -9.79
C ARG A 54 8.49 -6.33 -8.79
N LEU A 55 8.20 -7.58 -9.14
CA LEU A 55 7.61 -8.51 -8.17
C LEU A 55 8.56 -8.77 -7.00
N ASP A 56 9.83 -9.01 -7.26
CA ASP A 56 10.83 -9.30 -6.23
C ASP A 56 11.15 -8.09 -5.34
N ASN A 57 11.12 -6.86 -5.88
CA ASN A 57 11.57 -5.66 -5.20
C ASN A 57 10.45 -4.74 -4.72
N TRP A 58 9.29 -4.76 -5.38
CA TRP A 58 8.11 -3.96 -4.99
C TRP A 58 6.96 -4.81 -4.50
N GLY A 59 6.89 -6.11 -4.83
CA GLY A 59 5.75 -6.97 -4.49
C GLY A 59 4.53 -6.79 -5.39
N THR A 60 4.52 -5.77 -6.25
CA THR A 60 3.44 -5.41 -7.18
C THR A 60 4.01 -5.18 -8.58
N LYS A 61 3.15 -5.27 -9.60
CA LYS A 61 3.55 -5.12 -11.01
C LYS A 61 3.91 -3.69 -11.41
N TRP A 62 3.13 -2.74 -10.91
CA TRP A 62 3.20 -1.34 -11.29
C TRP A 62 3.49 -0.50 -10.04
N ASP A 63 4.03 0.70 -10.27
CA ASP A 63 4.06 1.74 -9.22
C ASP A 63 2.63 2.12 -8.82
N ILE A 64 2.50 2.94 -7.78
CA ILE A 64 1.21 3.34 -7.22
C ILE A 64 0.42 4.24 -8.18
N TYR A 65 -0.91 4.22 -8.07
CA TYR A 65 -1.80 5.07 -8.87
C TYR A 65 -3.05 5.47 -8.08
N GLU A 66 -3.78 6.46 -8.59
CA GLU A 66 -4.94 7.09 -7.93
C GLU A 66 -4.60 7.48 -6.48
N THR A 67 -3.56 8.30 -6.37
CA THR A 67 -2.94 8.63 -5.09
C THR A 67 -3.64 9.82 -4.44
N HIS A 68 -3.68 9.80 -3.11
CA HIS A 68 -4.02 10.94 -2.30
C HIS A 68 -3.07 11.00 -1.11
N CYS A 69 -2.55 12.19 -0.79
CA CYS A 69 -1.66 12.39 0.33
C CYS A 69 -2.05 13.67 1.08
N THR A 70 -2.27 13.53 2.38
CA THR A 70 -2.51 14.64 3.30
C THR A 70 -1.43 14.64 4.37
N ARG A 71 -0.88 15.83 4.63
CA ARG A 71 0.03 16.04 5.75
C ARG A 71 -0.77 16.23 7.05
N ILE A 72 -0.57 15.36 8.02
CA ILE A 72 -1.21 15.45 9.35
C ILE A 72 -0.47 16.51 10.18
N ASP A 73 0.86 16.44 10.21
CA ASP A 73 1.73 17.40 10.89
C ASP A 73 3.13 17.45 10.25
N ALA A 74 4.12 18.04 10.92
CA ALA A 74 5.48 18.17 10.40
C ALA A 74 6.17 16.82 10.13
N ASN A 75 5.75 15.76 10.83
CA ASN A 75 6.44 14.47 10.87
C ASN A 75 5.57 13.29 10.42
N THR A 76 4.32 13.53 10.00
CA THR A 76 3.35 12.46 9.70
C THR A 76 2.52 12.75 8.45
N LEU A 77 2.40 11.74 7.57
CA LEU A 77 1.54 11.73 6.38
C LEU A 77 0.44 10.68 6.53
N SER A 78 -0.72 10.99 5.95
CA SER A 78 -1.78 10.04 5.62
C SER A 78 -1.83 9.90 4.11
N MET A 79 -1.71 8.68 3.60
CA MET A 79 -1.66 8.38 2.17
C MET A 79 -2.68 7.31 1.83
N THR A 80 -3.32 7.44 0.67
CA THR A 80 -4.10 6.36 0.06
C THR A 80 -3.67 6.20 -1.39
N PHE A 81 -3.61 4.96 -1.88
CA PHE A 81 -3.26 4.68 -3.27
C PHE A 81 -3.63 3.25 -3.64
N TYR A 82 -3.70 2.97 -4.94
CA TYR A 82 -3.83 1.62 -5.46
C TYR A 82 -2.50 1.04 -5.92
N THR A 83 -2.35 -0.27 -5.75
CA THR A 83 -1.33 -1.10 -6.40
C THR A 83 -1.96 -2.19 -7.26
N ALA A 84 -1.16 -2.86 -8.08
CA ALA A 84 -1.63 -4.01 -8.85
C ALA A 84 -1.39 -5.30 -8.06
N TRP A 85 -2.45 -6.07 -7.85
CA TRP A 85 -2.48 -7.44 -7.29
C TRP A 85 -2.17 -7.59 -5.80
N SER A 86 -1.19 -6.84 -5.28
CA SER A 86 -0.67 -7.01 -3.92
C SER A 86 -0.27 -5.66 -3.31
N PRO A 87 -0.29 -5.52 -1.98
CA PRO A 87 0.32 -4.38 -1.30
C PRO A 87 1.85 -4.39 -1.50
N PRO A 88 2.53 -3.22 -1.48
CA PRO A 88 3.95 -3.14 -1.77
C PRO A 88 4.82 -3.42 -0.53
N ILE A 89 4.65 -4.61 0.07
CA ILE A 89 5.30 -4.99 1.35
C ILE A 89 6.83 -4.76 1.33
N PRO A 90 7.60 -5.16 0.29
CA PRO A 90 9.04 -4.90 0.25
C PRO A 90 9.41 -3.40 0.34
N VAL A 91 8.55 -2.51 -0.14
CA VAL A 91 8.76 -1.05 -0.03
C VAL A 91 8.46 -0.56 1.37
N PHE A 92 7.46 -1.13 2.05
CA PHE A 92 7.21 -0.85 3.47
C PHE A 92 8.38 -1.33 4.33
N ASP A 93 8.90 -2.53 4.10
CA ASP A 93 10.11 -3.05 4.78
C ASP A 93 11.28 -2.08 4.60
N LYS A 94 11.50 -1.62 3.36
CA LYS A 94 12.58 -0.67 3.05
C LYS A 94 12.43 0.66 3.77
N LEU A 95 11.21 1.19 3.87
CA LEU A 95 10.92 2.41 4.60
C LEU A 95 11.16 2.20 6.11
N THR A 96 10.73 1.07 6.68
CA THR A 96 11.03 0.71 8.08
C THR A 96 12.55 0.65 8.33
N ASP A 97 13.32 0.01 7.45
CA ASP A 97 14.79 -0.01 7.50
C ASP A 97 15.43 1.39 7.43
N MET A 98 14.77 2.32 6.75
CA MET A 98 15.20 3.73 6.65
C MET A 98 14.82 4.58 7.87
N GLY A 99 14.16 3.99 8.87
CA GLY A 99 13.78 4.62 10.14
C GLY A 99 12.37 5.22 10.15
N TYR A 100 11.54 4.92 9.16
CA TYR A 100 10.13 5.34 9.17
C TYR A 100 9.30 4.41 10.05
N GLU A 101 8.31 4.98 10.74
CA GLU A 101 7.21 4.23 11.35
C GLU A 101 6.06 4.16 10.36
N ILE A 102 5.48 2.97 10.19
CA ILE A 102 4.46 2.67 9.18
C ILE A 102 3.32 1.90 9.84
N ASN A 103 2.11 2.40 9.66
CA ASN A 103 0.89 1.60 9.77
C ASN A 103 0.20 1.64 8.40
N ALA A 104 0.17 0.51 7.72
CA ALA A 104 -0.48 0.35 6.43
C ALA A 104 -1.57 -0.70 6.52
N ARG A 105 -2.74 -0.43 5.95
CA ARG A 105 -3.87 -1.35 5.84
C ARG A 105 -4.24 -1.50 4.39
N TYR A 106 -4.62 -2.70 4.00
CA TYR A 106 -4.88 -2.98 2.60
C TYR A 106 -5.97 -4.01 2.38
N LEU A 107 -6.68 -3.87 1.26
CA LEU A 107 -7.78 -4.73 0.83
C LEU A 107 -7.72 -4.94 -0.68
N ASP A 108 -7.80 -6.19 -1.11
CA ASP A 108 -8.04 -6.54 -2.52
C ASP A 108 -9.48 -6.21 -2.92
N GLU A 109 -9.67 -5.59 -4.09
CA GLU A 109 -11.00 -5.22 -4.58
C GLU A 109 -11.95 -6.42 -4.80
N GLY A 110 -11.38 -7.60 -5.05
CA GLY A 110 -12.13 -8.85 -5.21
C GLY A 110 -12.35 -9.59 -3.89
N TRP A 111 -11.99 -8.96 -2.77
CA TRP A 111 -12.07 -9.53 -1.42
C TRP A 111 -11.35 -10.88 -1.30
N MET A 112 -10.21 -11.00 -1.99
CA MET A 112 -9.38 -12.21 -1.91
C MET A 112 -8.48 -12.21 -0.68
N TYR A 113 -8.14 -11.03 -0.15
CA TYR A 113 -7.37 -10.85 1.08
C TYR A 113 -7.54 -9.44 1.67
N VAL A 114 -7.28 -9.34 2.97
CA VAL A 114 -7.19 -8.10 3.74
C VAL A 114 -6.02 -8.22 4.72
N GLY A 115 -5.38 -7.10 5.04
CA GLY A 115 -4.27 -7.13 5.99
C GLY A 115 -3.85 -5.79 6.55
N GLU A 116 -2.89 -5.87 7.45
CA GLU A 116 -2.23 -4.73 8.08
C GLU A 116 -0.73 -5.03 8.19
N TYR A 117 0.06 -4.04 7.82
CA TYR A 117 1.49 -3.99 8.04
C TYR A 117 1.79 -2.93 9.12
N VAL A 118 2.50 -3.31 10.16
CA VAL A 118 2.96 -2.39 11.22
C VAL A 118 4.44 -2.62 11.48
N ASP A 119 5.27 -1.61 11.17
CA ASP A 119 6.70 -1.55 11.51
C ASP A 119 7.50 -2.86 11.30
N GLY A 120 7.38 -3.46 10.11
CA GLY A 120 8.11 -4.69 9.74
C GLY A 120 7.35 -5.98 10.01
N PHE A 121 6.11 -5.90 10.50
CA PHE A 121 5.26 -7.05 10.69
C PHE A 121 4.04 -6.99 9.78
N ASP A 122 3.97 -7.93 8.83
CA ASP A 122 2.83 -8.12 7.94
C ASP A 122 1.89 -9.21 8.49
N TRP A 123 0.62 -8.87 8.63
CA TRP A 123 -0.46 -9.81 8.91
C TRP A 123 -1.54 -9.70 7.83
N SER A 124 -1.97 -10.83 7.29
CA SER A 124 -3.09 -10.87 6.35
C SER A 124 -3.90 -12.16 6.49
N THR A 125 -5.13 -12.10 5.99
CA THR A 125 -6.02 -13.26 5.89
C THR A 125 -6.81 -13.21 4.57
N ALA A 126 -7.12 -14.40 4.04
CA ALA A 126 -8.07 -14.58 2.94
C ALA A 126 -9.49 -14.92 3.45
N ASP A 127 -9.64 -15.13 4.76
CA ASP A 127 -10.94 -15.34 5.41
C ASP A 127 -11.59 -13.98 5.70
N ILE A 128 -12.08 -13.35 4.63
CA ILE A 128 -12.71 -12.02 4.69
C ILE A 128 -14.03 -12.06 5.44
N GLU A 129 -14.80 -13.14 5.31
CA GLU A 129 -16.10 -13.29 5.99
C GLU A 129 -15.99 -13.17 7.52
N SER A 130 -14.86 -13.58 8.08
CA SER A 130 -14.62 -13.54 9.53
C SER A 130 -13.96 -12.24 10.00
N ILE A 131 -13.70 -11.27 9.11
CA ILE A 131 -12.87 -10.10 9.46
C ILE A 131 -13.50 -9.21 10.54
N GLY A 132 -14.83 -9.03 10.51
CA GLY A 132 -15.55 -8.25 11.52
C GLY A 132 -15.43 -8.82 12.94
N GLU A 133 -15.13 -10.12 13.08
CA GLU A 133 -14.88 -10.75 14.39
C GLU A 133 -13.40 -10.75 14.76
N VAL A 134 -12.51 -10.99 13.79
CA VAL A 134 -11.07 -11.19 14.02
C VAL A 134 -10.30 -9.88 14.10
N ARG A 135 -10.62 -8.92 13.21
CA ARG A 135 -10.02 -7.58 13.10
C ARG A 135 -11.12 -6.54 12.79
N PRO A 136 -12.03 -6.26 13.75
CA PRO A 136 -13.14 -5.33 13.53
C PRO A 136 -12.69 -3.94 13.06
N GLU A 137 -11.47 -3.51 13.42
CA GLU A 137 -10.91 -2.24 12.96
C GLU A 137 -10.57 -2.20 11.45
N LEU A 138 -10.34 -3.35 10.82
CA LEU A 138 -10.18 -3.44 9.36
C LEU A 138 -11.55 -3.50 8.68
N ASP A 139 -12.51 -4.18 9.29
CA ASP A 139 -13.91 -4.17 8.83
C ASP A 139 -14.50 -2.76 8.86
N ASP A 140 -14.35 -2.04 9.97
CA ASP A 140 -14.83 -0.66 10.14
C ASP A 140 -14.20 0.29 9.11
N GLU A 141 -12.91 0.14 8.83
CA GLU A 141 -12.19 1.02 7.92
C GLU A 141 -12.57 0.78 6.46
N PHE A 142 -12.67 -0.47 6.05
CA PHE A 142 -12.97 -0.83 4.68
C PHE A 142 -14.46 -1.10 4.41
N GLY A 143 -15.32 -1.07 5.43
CA GLY A 143 -16.76 -1.33 5.31
C GLY A 143 -17.09 -2.72 4.77
N ILE A 144 -16.26 -3.73 5.08
CA ILE A 144 -16.29 -5.04 4.39
C ILE A 144 -17.63 -5.75 4.62
N THR A 145 -18.05 -5.90 5.86
CA THR A 145 -19.30 -6.57 6.23
C THR A 145 -20.52 -5.90 5.62
N GLU A 146 -20.54 -4.56 5.58
CA GLU A 146 -21.63 -3.79 4.94
C GLU A 146 -21.67 -4.07 3.43
N MET A 147 -20.53 -3.98 2.74
CA MET A 147 -20.44 -4.23 1.29
C MET A 147 -20.83 -5.67 0.92
N MET A 148 -20.39 -6.66 1.70
CA MET A 148 -20.73 -8.07 1.46
C MET A 148 -22.23 -8.34 1.66
N GLN A 149 -22.87 -7.66 2.63
CA GLN A 149 -24.31 -7.78 2.82
C GLN A 149 -25.09 -7.16 1.67
N GLU A 150 -24.63 -6.04 1.13
CA GLU A 150 -25.24 -5.41 -0.04
C GLU A 150 -25.13 -6.31 -1.27
N GLU A 151 -23.96 -6.86 -1.59
CA GLU A 151 -23.80 -7.72 -2.78
C GLU A 151 -24.67 -8.98 -2.70
N ASN A 152 -24.74 -9.62 -1.52
CA ASN A 152 -25.59 -10.79 -1.29
C ASN A 152 -27.10 -10.50 -1.41
N GLN A 153 -27.54 -9.24 -1.28
CA GLN A 153 -28.95 -8.88 -1.53
C GLN A 153 -29.28 -8.80 -3.03
N TYR A 154 -28.27 -8.71 -3.90
CA TYR A 154 -28.43 -8.56 -5.34
C TYR A 154 -28.00 -9.80 -6.16
N ALA A 155 -27.46 -10.84 -5.52
CA ALA A 155 -27.09 -12.13 -6.11
C ALA A 155 -28.25 -13.13 -6.15
#